data_AF-C3ZRW4-F1
#
_entry.id   AF-C3ZRW4-F1
#
_cell.length_a   1.000
_cell.length_b   1.000
_cell.length_c   1.000
_cell.angle_alpha   90.00
_cell.angle_beta   90.00
_cell.angle_gamma   90.00
#
_symmetry.space_group_name_H-M   'P 1'
#
loop_
_entity.id
_entity.type
_entity.pdbx_description
1 polymer ?
#
loop_
_entity_poly.entity_id
_entity_poly.type
_entity_poly.pdbx_seq_one_letter_code
_entity_poly.pdbx_strand_id
1 'polypeptide(L)'
;LSTSLLLNEEAVLLRYFTTKSKTPWPFPKFYGACGRVIVVEHAGRTLDTFMDSSWEVRVDIALQLLQLVDTLREKDPDWVLFLLDVSFQNFAVDSRGWVRLIDLDDVMVIDRRTV
;
A
#
# COMPACT_ATOMS: atom_id res chain seq x y z
N LEU A 1 14.19 13.04 -9.92
CA LEU A 1 13.82 11.61 -9.79
C LEU A 1 14.98 10.81 -9.22
N SER A 2 16.19 10.85 -9.81
CA SER A 2 17.35 10.07 -9.32
C SER A 2 17.69 10.31 -7.84
N THR A 3 17.60 11.55 -7.35
CA THR A 3 17.83 11.85 -5.93
C THR A 3 16.75 11.26 -5.01
N SER A 4 15.50 11.15 -5.47
CA SER A 4 14.40 10.60 -4.66
C SER A 4 14.53 9.10 -4.50
N LEU A 5 14.87 8.36 -5.57
CA LEU A 5 15.14 6.91 -5.45
C LEU A 5 16.26 6.58 -4.47
N LEU A 6 17.24 7.48 -4.29
CA LEU A 6 18.35 7.29 -3.34
C LEU A 6 17.99 7.70 -1.90
N LEU A 7 16.96 8.55 -1.72
CA LEU A 7 16.63 9.12 -0.43
C LEU A 7 15.40 8.47 0.22
N ASN A 8 14.42 8.10 -0.60
CA ASN A 8 13.17 7.46 -0.20
C ASN A 8 12.48 6.87 -1.46
N GLU A 9 12.65 5.57 -1.65
CA GLU A 9 12.04 4.79 -2.73
C GLU A 9 10.51 4.76 -2.65
N GLU A 10 9.92 4.67 -1.45
CA GLU A 10 8.47 4.67 -1.23
C GLU A 10 7.80 5.88 -1.89
N ALA A 11 8.36 7.08 -1.76
CA ALA A 11 7.82 8.30 -2.36
C ALA A 11 7.73 8.20 -3.89
N VAL A 12 8.68 7.49 -4.51
CA VAL A 12 8.69 7.26 -5.95
C VAL A 12 7.61 6.26 -6.33
N LEU A 13 7.48 5.15 -5.59
CA LEU A 13 6.46 4.14 -5.82
C LEU A 13 5.05 4.72 -5.64
N LEU A 14 4.79 5.40 -4.52
CA LEU A 14 3.52 6.08 -4.24
C LEU A 14 3.17 7.04 -5.37
N ARG A 15 4.10 7.93 -5.75
CA ARG A 15 3.87 8.89 -6.83
C ARG A 15 3.58 8.18 -8.15
N TYR A 16 4.33 7.14 -8.51
CA TYR A 16 4.14 6.43 -9.76
C TYR A 16 2.77 5.74 -9.83
N PHE A 17 2.44 4.91 -8.85
CA PHE A 17 1.20 4.13 -8.86
C PHE A 17 -0.05 5.00 -8.68
N THR A 18 0.01 6.04 -7.85
CA THR A 18 -1.12 6.96 -7.66
C THR A 18 -1.39 7.87 -8.86
N THR A 19 -0.40 8.13 -9.73
CA THR A 19 -0.57 8.98 -10.92
C THR A 19 -0.80 8.19 -12.21
N LYS A 20 -0.25 6.97 -12.35
CA LYS A 20 -0.41 6.14 -13.55
C LYS A 20 -1.81 5.53 -13.66
N SER A 21 -2.39 5.07 -12.55
CA SER A 21 -3.63 4.29 -12.57
C SER A 21 -4.87 5.18 -12.68
N LYS A 22 -5.81 4.81 -13.56
CA LYS A 22 -7.13 5.46 -13.66
C LYS A 22 -8.03 5.16 -12.46
N THR A 23 -7.79 4.03 -11.78
CA THR A 23 -8.52 3.64 -10.57
C THR A 23 -7.59 3.73 -9.36
N PRO A 24 -8.06 4.23 -8.20
CA PRO A 24 -7.21 4.36 -7.02
C PRO A 24 -6.59 3.02 -6.61
N TRP A 25 -5.32 3.04 -6.24
CA TRP A 25 -4.70 1.95 -5.49
C TRP A 25 -5.20 2.00 -4.04
N PRO A 26 -5.18 0.86 -3.32
CA PRO A 26 -5.45 0.82 -1.88
C PRO A 26 -4.25 1.37 -1.07
N PHE A 27 -3.66 2.46 -1.53
CA PHE A 27 -2.58 3.21 -0.88
C PHE A 27 -3.13 4.55 -0.40
N PRO A 28 -2.50 5.18 0.60
CA PRO A 28 -2.70 6.59 0.89
C PRO A 28 -2.50 7.46 -0.35
N LYS A 29 -3.33 8.49 -0.53
CA LYS A 29 -3.07 9.50 -1.56
C LYS A 29 -1.75 10.22 -1.26
N PHE A 30 -0.85 10.25 -2.23
CA PHE A 30 0.40 10.99 -2.16
C PHE A 30 0.19 12.49 -2.41
N TYR A 31 0.66 13.35 -1.48
CA TYR A 31 0.59 14.81 -1.64
C TYR A 31 1.94 15.42 -2.04
N GLY A 32 3.04 14.84 -1.60
CA GLY A 32 4.38 15.33 -1.93
C GLY A 32 5.48 14.73 -1.06
N ALA A 33 6.72 15.04 -1.41
CA ALA A 33 7.90 14.64 -0.64
C ALA A 33 8.99 15.71 -0.70
N CYS A 34 9.77 15.83 0.37
CA CYS A 34 10.95 16.69 0.46
C CYS A 34 12.05 15.98 1.25
N GLY A 35 13.16 15.64 0.58
CA GLY A 35 14.21 14.83 1.19
C GLY A 35 13.69 13.45 1.61
N ARG A 36 13.77 13.13 2.91
CA ARG A 36 13.27 11.90 3.52
C ARG A 36 11.84 11.99 4.07
N VAL A 37 11.22 13.16 3.96
CA VAL A 37 9.86 13.38 4.48
C VAL A 37 8.86 13.21 3.34
N ILE A 38 7.87 12.36 3.55
CA ILE A 38 6.72 12.19 2.67
C ILE A 38 5.45 12.71 3.35
N VAL A 39 4.52 13.22 2.55
CA VAL A 39 3.21 13.68 3.03
C VAL A 39 2.14 12.92 2.26
N VAL A 40 1.32 12.18 2.99
CA VAL A 40 0.29 11.30 2.46
C VAL A 40 -1.03 11.48 3.21
N GLU A 41 -2.12 10.99 2.64
CA GLU A 41 -3.44 10.91 3.28
C GLU A 41 -3.38 10.09 4.57
N HIS A 42 -4.12 10.51 5.60
CA HIS A 42 -4.28 9.70 6.80
C HIS A 42 -5.17 8.49 6.51
N ALA A 43 -4.61 7.29 6.60
CA ALA A 43 -5.27 6.03 6.25
C ALA A 43 -5.99 5.32 7.41
N GLY A 44 -6.04 5.95 8.59
CA GLY A 44 -6.71 5.39 9.77
C GLY A 44 -5.77 4.68 10.74
N ARG A 45 -6.25 3.61 11.37
CA ARG A 45 -5.55 2.90 12.47
C ARG A 45 -4.93 1.60 11.97
N THR A 46 -3.77 1.23 12.49
CA THR A 46 -3.04 0.01 12.14
C THR A 46 -3.74 -1.26 12.64
N LEU A 47 -3.40 -2.42 12.05
CA LEU A 47 -4.13 -3.69 12.27
C LEU A 47 -4.04 -4.21 13.71
N ASP A 48 -2.95 -3.92 14.42
CA ASP A 48 -2.77 -4.29 15.83
C ASP A 48 -3.90 -3.77 16.72
N THR A 49 -4.50 -2.64 16.33
CA THR A 49 -5.60 -2.03 17.07
C THR A 49 -6.94 -2.77 16.93
N PHE A 50 -7.02 -3.75 16.02
CA PHE A 50 -8.24 -4.51 15.73
C PHE A 50 -8.21 -5.96 16.24
N MET A 51 -7.12 -6.39 16.89
CA MET A 51 -6.97 -7.77 17.38
C MET A 51 -8.11 -8.19 18.33
N ASP A 52 -8.56 -7.27 19.18
CA ASP A 52 -9.66 -7.49 20.14
C ASP A 52 -11.04 -7.04 19.61
N SER A 53 -11.15 -6.69 18.32
CA SER A 53 -12.44 -6.32 17.71
C SER A 53 -13.38 -7.52 17.59
N SER A 54 -14.63 -7.29 17.20
CA SER A 54 -15.57 -8.40 16.97
C SER A 54 -15.09 -9.35 15.88
N TRP A 55 -15.60 -10.57 15.88
CA TRP A 55 -15.26 -11.58 14.86
C TRP A 55 -15.56 -11.08 13.45
N GLU A 56 -16.69 -10.43 13.26
CA GLU A 56 -17.16 -9.90 11.97
C GLU A 56 -16.17 -8.88 11.41
N VAL A 57 -15.68 -7.96 12.24
CA VAL A 57 -14.68 -6.96 11.84
C VAL A 57 -13.37 -7.63 11.43
N ARG A 58 -12.89 -8.61 12.20
CA ARG A 58 -11.63 -9.29 11.89
C ARG A 58 -11.72 -10.12 10.60
N VAL A 59 -12.86 -10.80 10.37
CA VAL A 59 -13.08 -11.57 9.14
C VAL A 59 -13.12 -10.66 7.92
N ASP A 60 -13.81 -9.51 8.02
CA ASP A 60 -13.87 -8.55 6.93
C ASP A 60 -12.48 -8.00 6.58
N ILE A 61 -11.69 -7.60 7.58
CA ILE A 61 -10.29 -7.17 7.39
C ILE A 61 -9.45 -8.28 6.73
N ALA A 62 -9.56 -9.52 7.22
CA ALA A 62 -8.81 -10.66 6.67
C ALA A 62 -9.18 -10.93 5.19
N LEU A 63 -10.47 -10.84 4.85
CA LEU A 63 -10.93 -10.97 3.47
C LEU A 63 -10.35 -9.87 2.58
N GLN A 64 -10.38 -8.62 3.04
CA GLN A 64 -9.80 -7.49 2.29
C GLN A 64 -8.29 -7.65 2.09
N LEU A 65 -7.55 -8.18 3.07
CA LEU A 65 -6.12 -8.48 2.93
C LEU A 65 -5.84 -9.55 1.86
N LEU A 66 -6.69 -10.57 1.75
CA LEU A 66 -6.57 -11.57 0.67
C LEU A 66 -6.86 -10.95 -0.70
N GLN A 67 -7.91 -10.13 -0.81
CA GLN A 67 -8.23 -9.39 -2.04
C GLN A 67 -7.14 -8.39 -2.43
N LEU A 68 -6.43 -7.85 -1.45
CA LEU A 68 -5.29 -6.96 -1.68
C LEU A 68 -4.15 -7.69 -2.40
N VAL A 69 -3.90 -8.97 -2.09
CA VAL A 69 -2.90 -9.78 -2.81
C VAL A 69 -3.24 -9.87 -4.30
N ASP A 70 -4.50 -10.16 -4.63
CA ASP A 70 -4.96 -10.19 -6.02
C ASP A 70 -4.84 -8.81 -6.68
N THR A 71 -5.16 -7.74 -5.95
CA THR A 71 -5.02 -6.37 -6.43
C THR A 71 -3.57 -6.02 -6.76
N LEU A 72 -2.63 -6.31 -5.86
CA LEU A 72 -1.19 -6.07 -6.05
C LEU A 72 -0.63 -6.92 -7.21
N ARG A 73 -1.20 -8.11 -7.39
CA ARG A 73 -0.84 -9.01 -8.49
C ARG A 73 -1.43 -8.58 -9.81
N GLU A 74 -2.64 -8.04 -9.91
CA GLU A 74 -3.38 -7.99 -11.20
C GLU A 74 -3.70 -6.58 -11.70
N LYS A 75 -3.66 -5.56 -10.82
CA LYS A 75 -4.17 -4.23 -11.16
C LYS A 75 -3.34 -3.47 -12.21
N ASP A 76 -2.02 -3.62 -12.22
CA ASP A 76 -1.17 -2.99 -13.25
C ASP A 76 -0.84 -3.98 -14.38
N PRO A 77 -1.04 -3.61 -15.65
CA PRO A 77 -0.76 -4.50 -16.78
C PRO A 77 0.73 -4.76 -17.01
N ASP A 78 1.63 -3.93 -16.48
CA ASP A 78 3.07 -4.06 -16.66
C ASP A 78 3.77 -4.63 -15.42
N TRP A 79 3.22 -4.37 -14.22
CA TRP A 79 3.92 -4.63 -12.96
C TRP A 79 3.14 -5.55 -12.03
N VAL A 80 3.87 -6.41 -11.32
CA VAL A 80 3.40 -7.11 -10.12
C VAL A 80 4.09 -6.48 -8.91
N LEU A 81 3.31 -6.19 -7.88
CA LEU A 81 3.83 -5.74 -6.59
C LEU A 81 3.82 -6.91 -5.62
N PHE A 82 4.98 -7.19 -5.03
CA PHE A 82 5.14 -8.26 -4.06
C PHE A 82 5.69 -7.70 -2.75
N LEU A 83 4.93 -7.87 -1.66
CA LEU A 83 5.33 -7.41 -0.34
C LEU A 83 6.35 -8.40 0.26
N LEU A 84 7.49 -7.90 0.71
CA LEU A 84 8.54 -8.70 1.34
C LEU A 84 8.43 -8.70 2.86
N ASP A 85 7.85 -7.64 3.42
CA ASP A 85 7.50 -7.56 4.83
C ASP A 85 5.98 -7.41 5.01
N VAL A 86 5.38 -8.38 5.70
CA VAL A 86 3.95 -8.38 6.03
C VAL A 86 3.82 -8.30 7.54
N SER A 87 3.53 -7.10 8.02
CA SER A 87 3.36 -6.81 9.45
C SER A 87 2.08 -6.01 9.70
N PHE A 88 1.59 -5.98 10.95
CA PHE A 88 0.40 -5.22 11.30
C PHE A 88 0.54 -3.70 11.12
N GLN A 89 1.77 -3.19 11.12
CA GLN A 89 2.04 -1.75 10.97
C GLN A 89 2.00 -1.30 9.51
N ASN A 90 2.12 -2.23 8.56
CA ASN A 90 2.18 -1.90 7.13
C ASN A 90 0.78 -1.68 6.54
N PHE A 91 -0.28 -1.95 7.31
CA PHE A 91 -1.66 -1.77 6.87
C PHE A 91 -2.46 -0.94 7.87
N ALA A 92 -3.41 -0.16 7.37
CA ALA A 92 -4.36 0.58 8.19
C ALA A 92 -5.80 0.39 7.71
N VAL A 93 -6.74 0.57 8.63
CA VAL A 93 -8.18 0.55 8.37
C VAL A 93 -8.72 1.96 8.55
N ASP A 94 -9.34 2.50 7.51
CA ASP A 94 -9.94 3.83 7.55
C ASP A 94 -11.29 3.85 8.28
N SER A 95 -11.86 5.04 8.49
CA SER A 95 -13.13 5.20 9.22
C SER A 95 -14.33 4.54 8.56
N ARG A 96 -14.20 4.08 7.31
CA ARG A 96 -15.23 3.34 6.57
C ARG A 96 -15.00 1.82 6.61
N GLY A 97 -13.93 1.36 7.26
CA GLY A 97 -13.60 -0.06 7.36
C GLY A 97 -12.73 -0.58 6.22
N TRP A 98 -12.20 0.27 5.34
CA TRP A 98 -11.36 -0.19 4.22
C TRP A 98 -9.90 -0.36 4.64
N VAL A 99 -9.34 -1.51 4.32
CA VAL A 99 -7.91 -1.82 4.49
C VAL A 99 -7.09 -1.12 3.40
N ARG A 100 -6.01 -0.47 3.80
CA ARG A 100 -5.02 0.17 2.93
C ARG A 100 -3.63 -0.29 3.27
N LEU A 101 -2.78 -0.49 2.27
CA LEU A 101 -1.34 -0.66 2.44
C LEU A 101 -0.70 0.72 2.60
N ILE A 102 -0.06 0.95 3.73
CA ILE A 102 0.44 2.27 4.14
C ILE A 102 1.97 2.37 4.18
N ASP A 103 2.66 1.24 4.00
CA ASP A 103 4.11 1.15 3.95
C ASP A 103 4.52 0.43 2.66
N LEU A 104 5.42 1.05 1.90
CA LEU A 104 5.95 0.53 0.63
C LEU A 104 7.49 0.43 0.62
N ASP A 105 8.16 0.47 1.77
CA ASP A 105 9.63 0.40 1.83
C ASP A 105 10.16 -0.98 1.42
N ASP A 106 9.46 -2.07 1.78
CA ASP A 106 9.85 -3.46 1.46
C ASP A 106 8.98 -4.10 0.37
N VAL A 107 8.94 -3.47 -0.81
CA VAL A 107 8.14 -3.92 -1.97
C VAL A 107 9.00 -4.23 -3.18
N MET A 108 8.88 -5.45 -3.69
CA MET A 108 9.46 -5.82 -4.97
C MET A 108 8.52 -5.44 -6.11
N VAL A 109 9.04 -4.69 -7.09
CA VAL A 109 8.34 -4.36 -8.34
C VAL A 109 8.86 -5.28 -9.44
N ILE A 110 8.01 -6.17 -9.94
CA ILE A 110 8.39 -7.22 -10.89
C ILE A 110 7.78 -6.91 -12.27
N ASP A 111 8.61 -6.92 -13.32
CA ASP A 111 8.13 -6.81 -14.70
C ASP A 111 7.36 -8.06 -15.09
N ARG A 112 6.06 -7.91 -15.38
CA ARG A 112 5.19 -9.02 -15.80
C ARG A 112 5.69 -9.76 -17.02
N ARG A 113 6.44 -9.10 -17.90
CA ARG A 113 6.96 -9.73 -19.14
C ARG A 113 8.03 -10.76 -18.85
N THR A 114 8.55 -10.79 -17.62
CA THR A 114 9.58 -11.73 -17.16
C THR A 114 9.04 -12.88 -16.31
N VAL A 115 7.72 -12.93 -16.06
CA VAL A 115 7.05 -13.93 -15.20
C VAL A 115 6.00 -14.72 -15.96
#